data_AF-A0A2G8LDH4-F1
#
_entry.id   AF-A0A2G8LDH4-F1
#
_cell.length_a   1.000
_cell.length_b   1.000
_cell.length_c   1.000
_cell.angle_alpha   90.00
_cell.angle_beta   90.00
_cell.angle_gamma   90.00
#
_symmetry.space_group_name_H-M   'P 1'
#
loop_
_entity.id
_entity.type
_entity.pdbx_description
1 polymer ?
#
loop_
_entity_poly.entity_id
_entity_poly.type
_entity_poly.pdbx_seq_one_letter_code
_entity_poly.pdbx_strand_id
1 'polypeptide(L)'
;MEIKRLAQGHNVMIWPGLEPVILRSQLASRMTSKLLVNLTRDDVYIQIEKQSAFSVYHVSYNQWRELDVLPDTVTLVSHCSAHNLHYIPRFTQTWGGPVSLAVITTPLDLQITLDAMYSMASCFESIRRYTTFHVALQTENFVDLDSAIYHFSRDMNVPCDQLINYLKVSITGINYALDGLPYPNNFLRNLGSQGAETNFVMVVDIDMLTNIDFFNHTTELLKNRDVQEKLKKVALVIPVFEMDESISDSPKTKQELRSAVIDGSVRQFYIEVCAHCHGPIDYNRWFRIQVLILSNVYWGEEGGGRGFGRGGYVPYGVNKFLNKKLIFYVY
;
A
#
# COMPACT_ATOMS: atom_id res chain seq x y z
N MET A 1 -18.68 14.27 14.15
CA MET A 1 -17.41 14.75 13.58
C MET A 1 -17.54 14.66 12.07
N GLU A 2 -17.35 15.79 11.41
CA GLU A 2 -18.04 16.22 10.18
C GLU A 2 -17.35 15.73 8.89
N ILE A 3 -18.06 14.95 8.08
CA ILE A 3 -17.62 14.38 6.78
C ILE A 3 -18.04 15.34 5.66
N LYS A 4 -17.35 16.48 5.50
CA LYS A 4 -17.73 17.49 4.48
C LYS A 4 -16.61 18.11 3.63
N ARG A 5 -15.39 17.54 3.59
CA ARG A 5 -14.30 18.13 2.78
C ARG A 5 -13.48 17.11 1.96
N LEU A 6 -14.14 16.20 1.24
CA LEU A 6 -13.42 15.23 0.37
C LEU A 6 -13.45 15.58 -1.13
N ALA A 7 -14.13 16.64 -1.56
CA ALA A 7 -14.14 17.06 -2.97
C ALA A 7 -13.54 18.46 -3.23
N GLN A 8 -13.06 19.16 -2.19
CA GLN A 8 -12.43 20.47 -2.33
C GLN A 8 -11.10 20.52 -1.57
N GLY A 9 -10.03 20.14 -2.28
CA GLY A 9 -8.69 20.71 -2.09
C GLY A 9 -7.80 20.25 -0.94
N HIS A 10 -8.23 19.40 0.01
CA HIS A 10 -7.35 19.03 1.13
C HIS A 10 -7.51 17.56 1.54
N ASN A 11 -6.41 16.80 1.42
CA ASN A 11 -6.14 15.45 1.92
C ASN A 11 -7.15 14.35 1.52
N VAL A 12 -6.71 13.41 0.67
CA VAL A 12 -7.40 12.14 0.44
C VAL A 12 -7.36 11.33 1.73
N MET A 13 -8.40 11.41 2.56
CA MET A 13 -8.55 10.51 3.70
C MET A 13 -8.99 9.13 3.15
N ILE A 14 -8.04 8.21 3.01
CA ILE A 14 -8.35 6.79 2.73
C ILE A 14 -8.93 6.21 4.03
N TRP A 15 -10.24 5.96 4.03
CA TRP A 15 -10.93 5.43 5.20
C TRP A 15 -10.50 3.99 5.52
N PRO A 16 -10.35 3.62 6.81
CA PRO A 16 -10.13 2.25 7.22
C PRO A 16 -11.32 1.36 6.81
N GLY A 17 -11.02 0.22 6.16
CA GLY A 17 -12.02 -0.81 5.78
C GLY A 17 -12.44 -0.84 4.31
N LEU A 18 -11.93 0.06 3.46
CA LEU A 18 -12.16 0.05 2.01
C LEU A 18 -10.99 -0.54 1.21
N GLU A 19 -9.91 -0.95 1.88
CA GLU A 19 -8.76 -1.56 1.21
C GLU A 19 -9.02 -3.03 0.90
N PRO A 20 -8.50 -3.53 -0.21
CA PRO A 20 -7.67 -2.86 -1.22
C PRO A 20 -8.52 -2.21 -2.33
N VAL A 21 -8.26 -0.92 -2.58
CA VAL A 21 -8.91 -0.13 -3.65
C VAL A 21 -7.89 0.57 -4.52
N ILE A 22 -8.18 0.64 -5.83
CA ILE A 22 -7.47 1.49 -6.78
C ILE A 22 -8.28 2.78 -6.99
N LEU A 23 -7.63 3.92 -6.82
CA LEU A 23 -8.20 5.24 -7.03
C LEU A 23 -7.23 6.14 -7.81
N ARG A 24 -7.75 7.20 -8.40
CA ARG A 24 -6.93 8.21 -9.05
C ARG A 24 -6.10 8.94 -7.98
N SER A 25 -4.79 8.97 -8.17
CA SER A 25 -3.88 9.78 -7.35
C SER A 25 -4.29 11.24 -7.46
N GLN A 26 -4.45 11.89 -6.32
CA GLN A 26 -4.42 13.35 -6.29
C GLN A 26 -2.95 13.74 -6.41
N LEU A 27 -2.50 14.02 -7.64
CA LEU A 27 -1.23 14.71 -7.92
C LEU A 27 -1.18 16.15 -7.37
N ALA A 28 -1.99 16.46 -6.35
CA ALA A 28 -2.16 17.77 -5.77
C ALA A 28 -0.84 18.21 -5.13
N SER A 29 -0.21 19.18 -5.81
CA SER A 29 0.97 19.94 -5.40
C SER A 29 2.11 19.09 -4.84
N ARG A 30 3.05 18.71 -5.71
CA ARG A 30 4.43 18.37 -5.32
C ARG A 30 4.88 19.34 -4.22
N MET A 31 5.08 18.81 -3.01
CA MET A 31 5.74 19.42 -1.85
C MET A 31 5.57 20.94 -1.71
N THR A 32 4.56 21.35 -0.93
CA THR A 32 4.64 22.62 -0.18
C THR A 32 5.49 22.47 1.08
N SER A 33 6.03 21.28 1.34
CA SER A 33 7.02 21.03 2.38
C SER A 33 8.36 21.66 2.00
N LYS A 34 9.01 22.25 3.00
CA LYS A 34 10.33 22.86 2.86
C LYS A 34 11.36 21.73 2.78
N LEU A 35 11.72 21.33 1.56
CA LEU A 35 12.82 20.39 1.30
C LEU A 35 14.04 20.83 2.12
N LEU A 36 14.52 19.95 3.00
CA LEU A 36 15.62 20.29 3.90
C LEU A 36 16.98 19.98 3.26
N VAL A 37 17.12 18.80 2.63
CA VAL A 37 18.38 18.34 2.01
C VAL A 37 18.07 17.31 0.91
N ASN A 38 18.83 17.34 -0.19
CA ASN A 38 19.00 16.21 -1.11
C ASN A 38 20.41 15.64 -0.94
N LEU A 39 20.54 14.33 -0.72
CA LEU A 39 21.83 13.65 -0.69
C LEU A 39 21.86 12.54 -1.74
N THR A 40 22.98 12.43 -2.43
CA THR A 40 23.36 11.27 -3.25
C THR A 40 24.67 10.73 -2.72
N ARG A 41 24.64 9.50 -2.21
CA ARG A 41 25.83 8.79 -1.72
C ARG A 41 25.65 7.32 -2.01
N ASP A 42 26.63 6.69 -2.67
CA ASP A 42 26.58 5.26 -3.01
C ASP A 42 25.29 4.86 -3.75
N ASP A 43 24.83 5.71 -4.68
CA ASP A 43 23.57 5.57 -5.46
C ASP A 43 22.26 5.57 -4.65
N VAL A 44 22.32 6.04 -3.40
CA VAL A 44 21.14 6.27 -2.56
C VAL A 44 20.70 7.72 -2.68
N TYR A 45 19.42 7.94 -3.04
CA TYR A 45 18.78 9.25 -3.06
C TYR A 45 17.98 9.45 -1.80
N ILE A 46 18.23 10.57 -1.10
CA ILE A 46 17.57 10.89 0.16
C ILE A 46 16.99 12.30 0.07
N GLN A 47 15.70 12.44 0.36
CA GLN A 47 15.06 13.73 0.61
C GLN A 47 14.52 13.76 2.03
N ILE A 48 14.75 14.86 2.73
CA ILE A 48 14.34 15.01 4.13
C ILE A 48 13.35 16.17 4.24
N GLU A 49 12.26 15.92 4.96
CA GLU A 49 11.25 16.92 5.28
C GLU A 49 10.66 16.71 6.67
N LYS A 50 9.94 17.71 7.17
CA LYS A 50 9.21 17.62 8.43
C LYS A 50 7.71 17.63 8.14
N GLN A 51 7.01 16.61 8.61
CA GLN A 51 5.55 16.49 8.50
C GLN A 51 4.94 16.23 9.87
N SER A 52 4.16 17.18 10.40
CA SER A 52 3.55 17.06 11.74
C SER A 52 4.61 16.75 12.82
N ALA A 53 4.43 15.66 13.57
CA ALA A 53 5.32 15.15 14.61
C ALA A 53 6.53 14.34 14.10
N PHE A 54 6.65 14.15 12.77
CA PHE A 54 7.61 13.23 12.18
C PHE A 54 8.67 13.95 11.36
N SER A 55 9.91 13.47 11.48
CA SER A 55 10.96 13.70 10.47
C SER A 55 10.82 12.61 9.42
N VAL A 56 10.62 13.00 8.16
CA VAL A 56 10.36 12.08 7.06
C VAL A 56 11.58 11.99 6.15
N TYR A 57 12.04 10.78 5.88
CA TYR A 57 13.13 10.48 4.95
C TYR A 57 12.57 9.71 3.77
N HIS A 58 12.58 10.33 2.59
CA HIS A 58 12.26 9.68 1.32
C HIS A 58 13.56 9.06 0.80
N VAL A 59 13.61 7.73 0.75
CA VAL A 59 14.82 6.96 0.40
C VAL A 59 14.54 6.10 -0.82
N SER A 60 15.41 6.21 -1.83
CA SER A 60 15.38 5.39 -3.04
C SER A 60 16.80 4.90 -3.37
N TYR A 61 16.92 3.62 -3.74
CA TYR A 61 18.19 2.94 -4.00
C TYR A 61 18.46 2.76 -5.51
N ASN A 62 17.93 3.68 -6.33
CA ASN A 62 17.88 3.55 -7.78
C ASN A 62 19.26 3.74 -8.46
N GLN A 63 20.01 2.66 -8.68
CA GLN A 63 21.16 2.64 -9.60
C GLN A 63 20.78 2.72 -11.09
N TRP A 64 19.53 2.38 -11.44
CA TRP A 64 19.07 2.21 -12.83
C TRP A 64 17.83 3.06 -13.11
N ARG A 65 18.01 4.39 -13.14
CA ARG A 65 16.94 5.30 -13.56
C ARG A 65 16.73 5.20 -15.07
N GLU A 66 15.79 4.35 -15.46
CA GLU A 66 14.89 4.56 -16.59
C GLU A 66 13.72 3.56 -16.43
N LEU A 67 12.89 3.80 -15.42
CA LEU A 67 11.48 3.46 -15.59
C LEU A 67 10.85 4.72 -16.15
N ASP A 68 10.52 4.69 -17.44
CA ASP A 68 9.40 5.46 -17.97
C ASP A 68 8.16 5.00 -17.20
N VAL A 69 7.97 5.48 -15.97
CA VAL A 69 6.75 5.25 -15.20
C VAL A 69 5.67 5.99 -15.95
N LEU A 70 5.02 5.27 -16.86
CA LEU A 70 3.98 5.82 -17.71
C LEU A 70 2.88 6.36 -16.78
N PRO A 71 2.39 7.59 -16.99
CA PRO A 71 1.38 8.19 -16.13
C PRO A 71 0.14 7.30 -15.95
N ASP A 72 -0.18 6.46 -16.94
CA ASP A 72 -1.31 5.53 -16.96
C ASP A 72 -1.06 4.19 -16.22
N THR A 73 -0.12 4.16 -15.27
CA THR A 73 0.17 3.01 -14.41
C THR A 73 -0.32 3.25 -12.98
N VAL A 74 -0.11 2.27 -12.10
CA VAL A 74 -0.51 2.31 -10.69
C VAL A 74 0.69 2.09 -9.78
N THR A 75 0.75 2.83 -8.68
CA THR A 75 1.71 2.62 -7.59
C THR A 75 1.02 1.88 -6.47
N LEU A 76 1.63 0.80 -5.98
CA LEU A 76 1.20 0.11 -4.78
C LEU A 76 1.69 0.89 -3.56
N VAL A 77 0.77 1.32 -2.73
CA VAL A 77 1.00 2.09 -1.52
C VAL A 77 0.75 1.19 -0.34
N SER A 78 1.71 1.14 0.59
CA SER A 78 1.55 0.41 1.83
C SER A 78 2.25 1.10 2.98
N HIS A 79 2.06 0.58 4.18
CA HIS A 79 2.77 1.02 5.36
C HIS A 79 3.11 -0.14 6.29
N CYS A 80 4.20 0.02 7.02
CA CYS A 80 4.63 -0.96 8.01
C CYS A 80 5.44 -0.28 9.13
N SER A 81 5.60 -0.96 10.25
CA SER A 81 6.67 -0.70 11.21
C SER A 81 7.94 -1.42 10.78
N ALA A 82 9.08 -1.04 11.36
CA ALA A 82 10.38 -1.67 11.08
C ALA A 82 10.36 -3.22 11.21
N HIS A 83 9.64 -3.79 12.18
CA HIS A 83 9.57 -5.23 12.37
C HIS A 83 8.89 -5.97 11.20
N ASN A 84 8.02 -5.30 10.44
CA ASN A 84 7.26 -5.86 9.33
C ASN A 84 7.97 -5.71 7.98
N LEU A 85 9.21 -5.17 7.96
CA LEU A 85 10.00 -5.05 6.74
C LEU A 85 10.25 -6.39 6.04
N HIS A 86 10.22 -7.51 6.78
CA HIS A 86 10.44 -8.85 6.23
C HIS A 86 9.37 -9.30 5.23
N TYR A 87 8.20 -8.65 5.15
CA TYR A 87 7.17 -8.93 4.15
C TYR A 87 7.51 -8.38 2.74
N ILE A 88 8.34 -7.33 2.68
CA ILE A 88 8.59 -6.56 1.45
C ILE A 88 9.14 -7.41 0.29
N PRO A 89 10.11 -8.33 0.49
CA PRO A 89 10.62 -9.13 -0.61
C PRO A 89 9.53 -9.90 -1.35
N ARG A 90 8.60 -10.51 -0.60
CA ARG A 90 7.48 -11.25 -1.20
C ARG A 90 6.43 -10.30 -1.78
N PHE A 91 6.08 -9.25 -1.05
CA PHE A 91 5.12 -8.22 -1.45
C PHE A 91 5.48 -7.56 -2.79
N THR A 92 6.73 -7.13 -2.96
CA THR A 92 7.22 -6.49 -4.19
C THR A 92 7.38 -7.48 -5.34
N GLN A 93 7.75 -8.73 -5.04
CA GLN A 93 7.88 -9.79 -6.03
C GLN A 93 6.53 -10.16 -6.68
N THR A 94 5.46 -10.29 -5.89
CA THR A 94 4.14 -10.61 -6.43
C THR A 94 3.51 -9.43 -7.17
N TRP A 95 3.84 -8.20 -6.77
CA TRP A 95 3.34 -6.98 -7.39
C TRP A 95 3.97 -6.72 -8.77
N GLY A 96 5.30 -6.60 -8.84
CA GLY A 96 6.03 -6.41 -10.11
C GLY A 96 5.95 -5.01 -10.73
N GLY A 97 5.60 -3.98 -9.97
CA GLY A 97 5.55 -2.57 -10.42
C GLY A 97 5.96 -1.57 -9.32
N PRO A 98 5.76 -0.25 -9.53
CA PRO A 98 6.13 0.79 -8.56
C PRO A 98 5.48 0.60 -7.19
N VAL A 99 6.26 0.78 -6.12
CA VAL A 99 5.84 0.68 -4.72
C VAL A 99 6.26 1.95 -3.98
N SER A 100 5.33 2.53 -3.22
CA SER A 100 5.59 3.59 -2.26
C SER A 100 5.26 3.08 -0.85
N LEU A 101 6.29 2.89 -0.04
CA LEU A 101 6.17 2.24 1.26
C LEU A 101 6.51 3.21 2.40
N ALA A 102 5.52 3.52 3.24
CA ALA A 102 5.75 4.26 4.48
C ALA A 102 6.25 3.31 5.59
N VAL A 103 7.36 3.66 6.23
CA VAL A 103 7.95 2.86 7.32
C VAL A 103 8.01 3.72 8.57
N ILE A 104 7.25 3.36 9.60
CA ILE A 104 7.35 4.04 10.90
C ILE A 104 8.45 3.41 11.75
N THR A 105 9.28 4.26 12.35
CA THR A 105 10.38 3.83 13.22
C THR A 105 10.61 4.83 14.35
N THR A 106 11.31 4.36 15.39
CA THR A 106 11.86 5.17 16.46
C THR A 106 13.34 5.49 16.16
N PRO A 107 13.95 6.45 16.86
CA PRO A 107 15.39 6.68 16.78
C PRO A 107 16.24 5.50 17.24
N LEU A 108 15.74 4.69 18.17
CA LEU A 108 16.42 3.48 18.64
C LEU A 108 16.56 2.45 17.50
N ASP A 109 15.50 2.29 16.71
CA ASP A 109 15.44 1.31 15.62
C ASP A 109 15.83 1.87 14.26
N LEU A 110 16.12 3.18 14.15
CA LEU A 110 16.32 3.82 12.85
C LEU A 110 17.50 3.20 12.08
N GLN A 111 18.66 2.99 12.72
CA GLN A 111 19.81 2.45 12.00
C GLN A 111 19.57 1.02 11.53
N ILE A 112 18.99 0.15 12.35
CA ILE A 112 18.67 -1.23 11.94
C ILE A 112 17.59 -1.25 10.84
N THR A 113 16.64 -0.31 10.87
CA THR A 113 15.64 -0.10 9.82
C THR A 113 16.30 0.26 8.49
N LEU A 114 17.23 1.22 8.51
CA LEU A 114 17.98 1.64 7.31
C LEU A 114 18.87 0.52 6.77
N ASP A 115 19.57 -0.21 7.65
CA ASP A 115 20.43 -1.34 7.28
C ASP A 115 19.59 -2.46 6.62
N ALA A 116 18.41 -2.74 7.16
CA ALA A 116 17.47 -3.70 6.60
C ALA A 116 16.97 -3.26 5.22
N MET A 117 16.55 -2.00 5.07
CA MET A 117 16.10 -1.43 3.80
C MET A 117 17.19 -1.54 2.72
N TYR A 118 18.42 -1.14 3.05
CA TYR A 118 19.54 -1.22 2.13
C TYR A 118 19.87 -2.66 1.75
N SER A 119 20.00 -3.56 2.73
CA SER A 119 20.32 -4.97 2.48
C SER A 119 19.24 -5.66 1.64
N MET A 120 17.97 -5.34 1.87
CA MET A 120 16.86 -5.83 1.04
C MET A 120 16.93 -5.29 -0.40
N ALA A 121 17.24 -4.00 -0.59
CA ALA A 121 17.41 -3.44 -1.93
C ALA A 121 18.65 -4.03 -2.65
N SER A 122 19.71 -4.34 -1.93
CA SER A 122 20.87 -5.06 -2.48
C SER A 122 20.48 -6.46 -2.94
N CYS A 123 19.78 -7.21 -2.10
CA CYS A 123 19.40 -8.60 -2.35
C CYS A 123 18.27 -8.81 -3.36
N PHE A 124 17.28 -7.91 -3.42
CA PHE A 124 16.05 -8.11 -4.19
C PHE A 124 15.88 -7.01 -5.24
N GLU A 125 15.95 -7.39 -6.52
CA GLU A 125 15.79 -6.46 -7.64
C GLU A 125 14.43 -5.75 -7.63
N SER A 126 13.36 -6.46 -7.25
CA SER A 126 12.02 -5.89 -7.12
C SER A 126 11.97 -4.70 -6.15
N ILE A 127 12.74 -4.78 -5.06
CA ILE A 127 12.86 -3.69 -4.10
C ILE A 127 13.70 -2.57 -4.68
N ARG A 128 14.91 -2.90 -5.15
CA ARG A 128 15.87 -1.94 -5.70
C ARG A 128 15.31 -1.08 -6.81
N ARG A 129 14.50 -1.69 -7.68
CA ARG A 129 14.02 -1.08 -8.92
C ARG A 129 12.71 -0.33 -8.76
N TYR A 130 11.83 -0.81 -7.89
CA TYR A 130 10.46 -0.33 -7.84
C TYR A 130 10.05 0.32 -6.53
N THR A 131 10.84 0.20 -5.47
CA THR A 131 10.40 0.66 -4.14
C THR A 131 11.03 1.99 -3.74
N THR A 132 10.18 2.95 -3.44
CA THR A 132 10.56 4.16 -2.71
C THR A 132 10.08 4.03 -1.26
N PHE A 133 10.99 4.24 -0.32
CA PHE A 133 10.70 4.18 1.11
C PHE A 133 10.46 5.58 1.66
N HIS A 134 9.51 5.69 2.58
CA HIS A 134 9.16 6.93 3.28
C HIS A 134 9.25 6.68 4.78
N VAL A 135 10.44 6.88 5.36
CA VAL A 135 10.70 6.60 6.77
C VAL A 135 10.15 7.74 7.62
N ALA A 136 9.09 7.47 8.38
CA ALA A 136 8.51 8.36 9.36
C ALA A 136 9.18 8.14 10.72
N LEU A 137 10.15 8.99 11.05
CA LEU A 137 10.84 8.97 12.33
C LEU A 137 10.07 9.79 13.37
N GLN A 138 9.64 9.13 14.43
CA GLN A 138 9.00 9.83 15.55
C GLN A 138 10.06 10.42 16.49
N THR A 139 10.08 11.75 16.63
CA THR A 139 11.12 12.46 17.40
C THR A 139 10.62 13.14 18.68
N GLU A 140 9.30 13.30 18.86
CA GLU A 140 8.72 14.14 19.93
C GLU A 140 9.04 13.70 21.37
N ASN A 141 9.51 12.46 21.58
CA ASN A 141 9.89 11.94 22.91
C ASN A 141 11.41 11.70 23.07
N PHE A 142 12.21 12.04 22.07
CA PHE A 142 13.65 11.75 22.06
C PHE A 142 14.45 13.06 22.14
N VAL A 143 14.98 13.33 23.33
CA VAL A 143 15.94 14.41 23.58
C VAL A 143 17.32 13.91 23.10
N ASP A 144 18.08 14.72 22.36
CA ASP A 144 19.42 14.42 21.80
C ASP A 144 19.51 13.58 20.50
N LEU A 145 18.88 14.04 19.40
CA LEU A 145 19.07 13.44 18.07
C LEU A 145 20.01 14.22 17.13
N ASP A 146 20.46 15.41 17.54
CA ASP A 146 21.19 16.35 16.67
C ASP A 146 22.63 15.94 16.33
N SER A 147 23.12 14.80 16.86
CA SER A 147 24.51 14.33 16.68
C SER A 147 24.66 12.92 16.09
N ALA A 148 23.56 12.20 15.83
CA ALA A 148 23.62 10.86 15.26
C ALA A 148 23.83 10.91 13.74
N ILE A 149 24.95 10.37 13.27
CA ILE A 149 25.20 10.16 11.83
C ILE A 149 24.54 8.83 11.44
N TYR A 150 23.47 8.89 10.66
CA TYR A 150 22.81 7.72 10.12
C TYR A 150 23.45 7.27 8.81
N HIS A 151 23.62 5.95 8.66
CA HIS A 151 24.14 5.35 7.44
C HIS A 151 23.00 4.75 6.63
N PHE A 152 22.85 5.21 5.39
CA PHE A 152 21.79 4.75 4.48
C PHE A 152 22.25 3.66 3.51
N SER A 153 23.56 3.42 3.42
CA SER A 153 24.21 2.48 2.49
C SER A 153 24.96 1.35 3.21
N ARG A 154 24.57 1.02 4.44
CA ARG A 154 25.25 -0.02 5.23
C ARG A 154 24.55 -1.37 5.03
N ASP A 155 25.33 -2.35 4.58
CA ASP A 155 24.90 -3.75 4.45
C ASP A 155 25.00 -4.47 5.80
N MET A 156 24.01 -5.33 6.10
CA MET A 156 23.99 -6.14 7.31
C MET A 156 25.00 -7.31 7.28
N ASN A 157 25.62 -7.59 6.14
CA ASN A 157 26.51 -8.72 5.86
C ASN A 157 25.84 -10.07 6.10
N VAL A 158 24.54 -10.17 5.78
CA VAL A 158 23.74 -11.39 5.87
C VAL A 158 23.49 -11.93 4.46
N PRO A 159 23.76 -13.22 4.17
CA PRO A 159 23.43 -13.82 2.89
C PRO A 159 21.95 -13.61 2.51
N CYS A 160 21.67 -13.29 1.24
CA CYS A 160 20.33 -12.91 0.80
C CYS A 160 19.25 -13.99 1.03
N ASP A 161 19.63 -15.26 0.99
CA ASP A 161 18.77 -16.41 1.28
C ASP A 161 18.40 -16.53 2.77
N GLN A 162 19.17 -15.90 3.65
CA GLN A 162 18.96 -15.90 5.11
C GLN A 162 18.41 -14.57 5.63
N LEU A 163 18.48 -13.50 4.82
CA LEU A 163 18.13 -12.15 5.23
C LEU A 163 16.71 -12.04 5.80
N ILE A 164 15.70 -12.66 5.18
CA ILE A 164 14.31 -12.60 5.66
C ILE A 164 14.18 -13.18 7.07
N ASN A 165 14.76 -14.36 7.31
CA ASN A 165 14.72 -15.01 8.62
C ASN A 165 15.51 -14.22 9.66
N TYR A 166 16.65 -13.65 9.25
CA TYR A 166 17.41 -12.75 10.11
C TYR A 166 16.57 -11.54 10.51
N LEU A 167 15.93 -10.84 9.58
CA LEU A 167 15.09 -9.66 9.88
C LEU A 167 13.93 -9.99 10.82
N LYS A 168 13.27 -11.14 10.63
CA LYS A 168 12.21 -11.62 11.52
C LYS A 168 12.65 -11.75 12.99
N VAL A 169 13.92 -12.10 13.21
CA VAL A 169 14.48 -12.34 14.56
C VAL A 169 15.24 -11.12 15.09
N SER A 170 15.89 -10.33 14.23
CA SER A 170 16.81 -9.26 14.63
C SER A 170 16.11 -7.93 14.85
N ILE A 171 15.03 -7.66 14.11
CA ILE A 171 14.17 -6.50 14.39
C ILE A 171 13.09 -6.97 15.37
N THR A 172 13.50 -7.29 16.59
CA THR A 172 12.56 -7.49 17.70
C THR A 172 12.04 -6.13 18.15
N GLY A 173 11.26 -5.50 17.30
CA GLY A 173 10.61 -4.25 17.61
C GLY A 173 9.52 -4.52 18.61
N ILE A 174 9.69 -3.94 19.80
CA ILE A 174 8.58 -3.53 20.65
C ILE A 174 7.52 -2.93 19.70
N ASN A 175 6.44 -3.69 19.44
CA ASN A 175 5.30 -3.26 18.63
C ASN A 175 5.06 -1.77 18.93
N TYR A 176 4.91 -0.90 17.92
CA TYR A 176 4.71 0.55 18.15
C TYR A 176 3.65 0.84 19.24
N ALA A 177 2.70 -0.08 19.42
CA ALA A 177 1.69 -0.10 20.47
C ALA A 177 2.21 -0.24 21.93
N LEU A 178 3.43 -0.74 22.15
CA LEU A 178 3.99 -1.03 23.47
C LEU A 178 4.54 0.22 24.17
N ASP A 179 4.87 1.28 23.45
CA ASP A 179 5.12 2.62 24.02
C ASP A 179 3.81 3.40 24.29
N GLY A 180 2.65 2.75 24.14
CA GLY A 180 1.33 3.34 24.39
C GLY A 180 0.86 4.34 23.32
N LEU A 181 1.59 4.45 22.21
CA LEU A 181 1.26 5.35 21.12
C LEU A 181 0.35 4.65 20.09
N PRO A 182 -0.75 5.29 19.65
CA PRO A 182 -1.65 4.71 18.66
C PRO A 182 -0.95 4.68 17.29
N TYR A 183 -0.94 3.51 16.64
CA TYR A 183 -0.35 3.36 15.31
C TYR A 183 -1.03 4.29 14.29
N PRO A 184 -0.30 5.23 13.65
CA PRO A 184 -0.90 6.32 12.90
C PRO A 184 -1.22 5.91 11.45
N ASN A 185 -2.08 4.89 11.27
CA ASN A 185 -2.46 4.31 9.97
C ASN A 185 -2.73 5.37 8.89
N ASN A 186 -3.62 6.33 9.20
CA ASN A 186 -4.02 7.36 8.23
C ASN A 186 -2.87 8.27 7.81
N PHE A 187 -1.96 8.59 8.72
CA PHE A 187 -0.77 9.39 8.39
C PHE A 187 0.14 8.63 7.43
N LEU A 188 0.41 7.35 7.71
CA LEU A 188 1.31 6.53 6.90
C LEU A 188 0.73 6.23 5.51
N ARG A 189 -0.59 6.00 5.40
CA ARG A 189 -1.31 5.86 4.12
C ARG A 189 -1.19 7.12 3.26
N ASN A 190 -1.36 8.29 3.88
CA ASN A 190 -1.21 9.58 3.20
C ASN A 190 0.25 9.81 2.79
N LEU A 191 1.20 9.50 3.66
CA LEU A 191 2.62 9.63 3.39
C LEU A 191 3.05 8.78 2.18
N GLY A 192 2.65 7.51 2.14
CA GLY A 192 2.88 6.66 0.97
C GLY A 192 2.14 7.15 -0.29
N SER A 193 0.89 7.59 -0.14
CA SER A 193 0.13 8.10 -1.30
C SER A 193 0.75 9.36 -1.91
N GLN A 194 1.36 10.24 -1.10
CA GLN A 194 2.09 11.43 -1.57
C GLN A 194 3.40 11.07 -2.29
N GLY A 195 4.02 9.96 -1.91
CA GLY A 195 5.23 9.44 -2.54
C GLY A 195 5.00 8.69 -3.86
N ALA A 196 3.74 8.43 -4.23
CA ALA A 196 3.41 7.73 -5.46
C ALA A 196 3.66 8.59 -6.71
N GLU A 197 4.31 8.00 -7.72
CA GLU A 197 4.72 8.71 -8.94
C GLU A 197 3.70 8.60 -10.09
N THR A 198 2.63 7.83 -9.91
CA THR A 198 1.65 7.46 -10.94
C THR A 198 0.30 8.17 -10.80
N ASN A 199 -0.52 8.21 -11.86
CA ASN A 199 -1.87 8.80 -11.80
C ASN A 199 -2.87 7.95 -11.00
N PHE A 200 -2.52 6.71 -10.66
CA PHE A 200 -3.36 5.82 -9.86
C PHE A 200 -2.57 5.28 -8.68
N VAL A 201 -3.22 5.15 -7.53
CA VAL A 201 -2.64 4.51 -6.34
C VAL A 201 -3.52 3.35 -5.91
N MET A 202 -2.87 2.35 -5.36
CA MET A 202 -3.50 1.19 -4.78
C MET A 202 -3.04 1.04 -3.34
N VAL A 203 -3.91 1.23 -2.36
CA VAL A 203 -3.51 1.18 -0.95
C VAL A 203 -3.86 -0.18 -0.37
N VAL A 204 -2.87 -0.84 0.23
CA VAL A 204 -2.97 -2.21 0.76
C VAL A 204 -2.12 -2.38 2.01
N ASP A 205 -2.48 -3.34 2.86
CA ASP A 205 -1.62 -3.76 3.98
C ASP A 205 -0.39 -4.53 3.47
N ILE A 206 0.71 -4.48 4.22
CA ILE A 206 2.04 -4.97 3.77
C ILE A 206 2.14 -6.49 3.69
N ASP A 207 1.25 -7.20 4.39
CA ASP A 207 1.11 -8.65 4.39
C ASP A 207 0.20 -9.17 3.27
N MET A 208 -0.47 -8.28 2.52
CA MET A 208 -1.35 -8.65 1.43
C MET A 208 -0.57 -9.00 0.15
N LEU A 209 -0.79 -10.21 -0.37
CA LEU A 209 -0.14 -10.67 -1.60
C LEU A 209 -1.07 -10.56 -2.82
N THR A 210 -0.49 -10.14 -3.94
CA THR A 210 -1.18 -10.08 -5.24
C THR A 210 -1.07 -11.40 -5.99
N ASN A 211 -2.08 -11.72 -6.81
CA ASN A 211 -1.97 -12.82 -7.76
C ASN A 211 -0.95 -12.54 -8.88
N ILE A 212 -0.62 -13.56 -9.68
CA ILE A 212 0.39 -13.43 -10.75
C ILE A 212 -0.01 -12.37 -11.79
N ASP A 213 0.98 -11.62 -12.28
CA ASP A 213 0.84 -10.56 -13.31
C ASP A 213 -0.15 -9.44 -12.95
N PHE A 214 -0.44 -9.23 -11.66
CA PHE A 214 -1.40 -8.23 -11.20
C PHE A 214 -1.11 -6.84 -11.75
N PHE A 215 0.14 -6.36 -11.64
CA PHE A 215 0.52 -5.02 -12.09
C PHE A 215 0.30 -4.84 -13.60
N ASN A 216 0.67 -5.84 -14.41
CA ASN A 216 0.50 -5.80 -15.87
C ASN A 216 -0.98 -5.76 -16.24
N HIS A 217 -1.81 -6.65 -15.68
CA HIS A 217 -3.25 -6.66 -15.91
C HIS A 217 -3.92 -5.34 -15.48
N THR A 218 -3.47 -4.75 -14.36
CA THR A 218 -4.02 -3.50 -13.85
C THR A 218 -3.64 -2.35 -14.79
N THR A 219 -2.38 -2.30 -15.21
CA THR A 219 -1.88 -1.30 -16.15
C THR A 219 -2.61 -1.37 -17.49
N GLU A 220 -2.86 -2.56 -18.03
CA GLU A 220 -3.66 -2.73 -19.25
C GLU A 220 -5.09 -2.18 -19.10
N LEU A 221 -5.73 -2.44 -17.95
CA LEU A 221 -7.04 -1.91 -17.65
C LEU A 221 -7.03 -0.36 -17.55
N LEU A 222 -6.03 0.20 -16.87
CA LEU A 222 -5.91 1.64 -16.64
C LEU A 222 -5.54 2.43 -17.91
N LYS A 223 -4.98 1.79 -18.93
CA LYS A 223 -4.78 2.40 -20.27
C LYS A 223 -6.11 2.64 -21.00
N ASN A 224 -7.21 2.01 -20.59
CA ASN A 224 -8.50 2.21 -21.23
C ASN A 224 -9.15 3.54 -20.82
N ARG A 225 -9.43 4.41 -21.80
CA ARG A 225 -10.02 5.75 -21.56
C ARG A 225 -11.37 5.70 -20.85
N ASP A 226 -12.24 4.76 -21.19
CA ASP A 226 -13.55 4.64 -20.52
C ASP A 226 -13.40 4.26 -19.05
N VAL A 227 -12.39 3.45 -18.72
CA VAL A 227 -12.03 3.13 -17.33
C VAL A 227 -11.51 4.37 -16.63
N GLN A 228 -10.57 5.09 -17.23
CA GLN A 228 -10.03 6.32 -16.64
C GLN A 228 -11.11 7.36 -16.36
N GLU A 229 -12.06 7.57 -17.29
CA GLU A 229 -13.17 8.51 -17.11
C GLU A 229 -14.09 8.10 -15.95
N LYS A 230 -14.37 6.79 -15.81
CA LYS A 230 -15.14 6.28 -14.66
C LYS A 230 -14.40 6.49 -13.35
N LEU A 231 -13.10 6.18 -13.31
CA LEU A 231 -12.25 6.30 -12.11
C LEU A 231 -12.08 7.75 -11.60
N LYS A 232 -12.53 8.75 -12.34
CA LYS A 232 -12.67 10.13 -11.82
C LYS A 232 -13.73 10.25 -10.73
N LYS A 233 -14.71 9.35 -10.69
CA LYS A 233 -15.86 9.39 -9.78
C LYS A 233 -16.01 8.15 -8.90
N VAL A 234 -15.29 7.07 -9.21
CA VAL A 234 -15.44 5.78 -8.54
C VAL A 234 -14.07 5.15 -8.26
N ALA A 235 -14.01 4.28 -7.27
CA ALA A 235 -12.84 3.45 -6.98
C ALA A 235 -13.04 2.05 -7.55
N LEU A 236 -11.95 1.40 -7.95
CA LEU A 236 -11.96 -0.01 -8.32
C LEU A 236 -11.69 -0.84 -7.06
N VAL A 237 -12.71 -1.54 -6.57
CA VAL A 237 -12.62 -2.42 -5.40
C VAL A 237 -12.07 -3.77 -5.85
N ILE A 238 -10.99 -4.23 -5.20
CA ILE A 238 -10.38 -5.52 -5.49
C ILE A 238 -10.79 -6.57 -4.44
N PRO A 239 -11.23 -7.77 -4.84
CA PRO A 239 -11.56 -8.84 -3.90
C PRO A 239 -10.36 -9.32 -3.11
N VAL A 240 -10.59 -9.66 -1.84
CA VAL A 240 -9.60 -10.18 -0.90
C VAL A 240 -10.06 -11.52 -0.38
N PHE A 241 -9.10 -12.41 -0.23
CA PHE A 241 -9.28 -13.70 0.39
C PHE A 241 -8.25 -13.86 1.50
N GLU A 242 -8.52 -14.69 2.49
CA GLU A 242 -7.54 -15.04 3.54
C GLU A 242 -7.23 -16.53 3.47
N MET A 243 -5.96 -16.84 3.72
CA MET A 243 -5.46 -18.20 3.82
C MET A 243 -4.68 -18.39 5.12
N ASP A 244 -4.44 -19.63 5.51
CA ASP A 244 -3.57 -19.93 6.64
C ASP A 244 -2.10 -19.62 6.26
N GLU A 245 -1.39 -18.88 7.10
CA GLU A 245 0.02 -18.49 6.89
C GLU A 245 0.94 -19.71 6.70
N SER A 246 0.55 -20.88 7.21
CA SER A 246 1.29 -22.14 7.03
C SER A 246 1.25 -22.67 5.59
N ILE A 247 0.33 -22.20 4.74
CA ILE A 247 0.22 -22.62 3.34
C ILE A 247 1.17 -21.75 2.50
N SER A 248 2.24 -22.35 1.98
CA SER A 248 3.30 -21.62 1.28
C SER A 248 2.92 -21.08 -0.11
N ASP A 249 1.96 -21.73 -0.77
CA ASP A 249 1.56 -21.39 -2.13
C ASP A 249 0.17 -20.77 -2.16
N SER A 250 0.14 -19.44 -2.28
CA SER A 250 -1.11 -18.72 -2.53
C SER A 250 -1.63 -18.98 -3.95
N PRO A 251 -2.95 -19.01 -4.15
CA PRO A 251 -3.53 -19.16 -5.48
C PRO A 251 -3.05 -18.06 -6.44
N LYS A 252 -2.52 -18.48 -7.60
CA LYS A 252 -1.98 -17.57 -8.62
C LYS A 252 -3.03 -17.20 -9.66
N THR A 253 -4.00 -18.10 -9.87
CA THR A 253 -5.10 -17.90 -10.82
C THR A 253 -6.46 -17.95 -10.13
N LYS A 254 -7.47 -17.32 -10.73
CA LYS A 254 -8.85 -17.42 -10.22
C LYS A 254 -9.37 -18.87 -10.20
N GLN A 255 -8.88 -19.71 -11.10
CA GLN A 255 -9.26 -21.12 -11.11
C GLN A 255 -8.71 -21.84 -9.89
N GLU A 256 -7.43 -21.65 -9.57
CA GLU A 256 -6.81 -22.15 -8.33
C GLU A 256 -7.54 -21.59 -7.11
N LEU A 257 -7.82 -20.28 -7.08
CA LEU A 257 -8.54 -19.64 -5.98
C LEU A 257 -9.93 -20.24 -5.79
N ARG A 258 -10.64 -20.50 -6.89
CA ARG A 258 -11.96 -21.13 -6.84
C ARG A 258 -11.86 -22.55 -6.27
N SER A 259 -10.87 -23.33 -6.68
CA SER A 259 -10.64 -24.66 -6.10
C SER A 259 -10.33 -24.58 -4.61
N ALA A 260 -9.46 -23.64 -4.21
CA ALA A 260 -9.08 -23.39 -2.82
C ALA A 260 -10.25 -22.91 -1.93
N VAL A 261 -11.20 -22.18 -2.51
CA VAL A 261 -12.44 -21.81 -1.80
C VAL A 261 -13.41 -22.99 -1.68
N ILE A 262 -13.43 -23.90 -2.66
CA ILE A 262 -14.27 -25.11 -2.64
C ILE A 262 -13.73 -26.12 -1.63
N ASP A 263 -12.41 -26.28 -1.54
CA ASP A 263 -11.77 -27.21 -0.60
C ASP A 263 -11.63 -26.64 0.83
N GLY A 264 -11.88 -25.34 1.00
CA GLY A 264 -11.90 -24.66 2.30
C GLY A 264 -10.53 -24.18 2.78
N SER A 265 -9.47 -24.31 1.97
CA SER A 265 -8.13 -23.79 2.29
C SER A 265 -8.01 -22.26 2.18
N VAL A 266 -8.93 -21.63 1.46
CA VAL A 266 -9.02 -20.17 1.30
C VAL A 266 -10.45 -19.72 1.54
N ARG A 267 -10.65 -18.59 2.22
CA ARG A 267 -11.99 -18.02 2.45
C ARG A 267 -12.03 -16.52 2.17
N GLN A 268 -13.24 -15.95 2.18
CA GLN A 268 -13.43 -14.51 1.99
C GLN A 268 -12.87 -13.76 3.22
N PHE A 269 -12.15 -12.68 2.97
CA PHE A 269 -11.52 -11.90 4.02
C PHE A 269 -12.53 -11.40 5.06
N TYR A 270 -12.23 -11.58 6.35
CA TYR A 270 -13.02 -11.14 7.50
C TYR A 270 -14.49 -11.61 7.54
N ILE A 271 -14.86 -12.66 6.79
CA ILE A 271 -16.23 -13.18 6.79
C ILE A 271 -16.70 -13.61 8.19
N GLU A 272 -15.78 -14.08 9.03
CA GLU A 272 -16.04 -14.54 10.40
C GLU A 272 -16.13 -13.40 11.42
N VAL A 273 -15.50 -12.26 11.15
CA VAL A 273 -15.48 -11.10 12.08
C VAL A 273 -16.63 -10.14 11.77
N CYS A 274 -16.85 -9.84 10.49
CA CYS A 274 -17.94 -8.95 10.09
C CYS A 274 -18.37 -9.18 8.63
N ALA A 275 -19.30 -10.11 8.44
CA ALA A 275 -19.89 -10.39 7.12
C ALA A 275 -20.50 -9.16 6.42
N HIS A 276 -20.86 -8.09 7.16
CA HIS A 276 -21.41 -6.86 6.58
C HIS A 276 -20.35 -5.83 6.17
N CYS A 277 -19.14 -5.90 6.75
CA CYS A 277 -18.10 -4.88 6.56
C CYS A 277 -17.47 -4.91 5.16
N HIS A 278 -17.58 -6.05 4.44
CA HIS A 278 -17.11 -6.22 3.06
C HIS A 278 -18.25 -6.41 2.04
N GLY A 279 -19.47 -6.01 2.40
CA GLY A 279 -20.67 -6.10 1.56
C GLY A 279 -20.59 -5.50 0.13
N PRO A 280 -19.70 -4.54 -0.20
CA PRO A 280 -19.55 -4.06 -1.58
C PRO A 280 -19.01 -5.09 -2.58
N ILE A 281 -18.35 -6.16 -2.10
CA ILE A 281 -17.84 -7.23 -2.96
C ILE A 281 -18.88 -8.34 -3.00
N ASP A 282 -19.70 -8.36 -4.05
CA ASP A 282 -20.56 -9.50 -4.35
C ASP A 282 -19.68 -10.66 -4.84
N TYR A 283 -19.10 -11.44 -3.91
CA TYR A 283 -18.18 -12.55 -4.23
C TYR A 283 -18.82 -13.60 -5.13
N ASN A 284 -20.12 -13.90 -4.92
CA ASN A 284 -20.87 -14.83 -5.76
C ASN A 284 -20.97 -14.34 -7.21
N ARG A 285 -21.21 -13.05 -7.41
CA ARG A 285 -21.15 -12.44 -8.74
C ARG A 285 -19.74 -12.39 -9.26
N TRP A 286 -18.76 -12.01 -8.43
CA TRP A 286 -17.36 -11.93 -8.82
C TRP A 286 -16.87 -13.28 -9.36
N PHE A 287 -17.11 -14.40 -8.68
CA PHE A 287 -16.74 -15.74 -9.16
C PHE A 287 -17.38 -16.10 -10.51
N ARG A 288 -18.62 -15.64 -10.77
CA ARG A 288 -19.37 -15.95 -12.01
C ARG A 288 -18.93 -15.11 -13.21
N ILE A 289 -18.41 -13.91 -13.01
CA ILE A 289 -17.95 -13.05 -14.10
C ILE A 289 -16.47 -13.26 -14.40
N GLN A 290 -16.05 -13.08 -15.65
CA GLN A 290 -14.64 -13.15 -16.06
C GLN A 290 -13.94 -11.78 -16.06
N VAL A 291 -14.57 -10.76 -15.43
CA VAL A 291 -14.25 -9.33 -15.62
C VAL A 291 -14.16 -8.60 -14.28
N LEU A 292 -13.32 -7.57 -14.20
CA LEU A 292 -13.23 -6.65 -13.06
C LEU A 292 -14.52 -5.84 -12.88
N ILE A 293 -15.01 -5.73 -11.64
CA ILE A 293 -16.19 -4.93 -11.31
C ILE A 293 -15.71 -3.54 -10.89
N LEU A 294 -16.01 -2.53 -11.69
CA LEU A 294 -16.00 -1.16 -11.21
C LEU A 294 -17.23 -0.98 -10.32
N SER A 295 -17.02 -0.91 -9.01
CA SER A 295 -18.07 -0.60 -8.05
C SER A 295 -18.21 0.91 -7.94
N ASN A 296 -19.41 1.43 -8.19
CA ASN A 296 -19.67 2.84 -7.95
C ASN A 296 -19.67 3.08 -6.43
N VAL A 297 -18.66 3.78 -5.93
CA VAL A 297 -18.67 4.34 -4.58
C VAL A 297 -19.21 5.76 -4.70
N TYR A 298 -20.51 5.94 -4.50
CA TYR A 298 -21.11 7.28 -4.45
C TYR A 298 -20.90 7.87 -3.06
N TRP A 299 -20.29 9.05 -3.01
CA TRP A 299 -20.35 9.92 -1.84
C TRP A 299 -21.50 10.91 -2.07
N GLY A 300 -22.54 10.82 -1.26
CA GLY A 300 -23.70 11.69 -1.42
C GLY A 300 -23.35 13.15 -1.11
N GLU A 301 -23.55 14.05 -2.07
CA GLU A 301 -23.80 15.46 -1.77
C GLU A 301 -25.22 15.61 -1.21
N GLU A 302 -25.38 16.46 -0.20
CA GLU A 302 -26.65 16.71 0.47
C GLU A 302 -27.76 17.10 -0.53
N GLY A 303 -28.79 16.26 -0.61
CA GLY A 303 -30.14 16.65 -1.01
C GLY A 303 -31.04 16.55 0.21
N GLY A 304 -31.59 17.69 0.64
CA GLY A 304 -32.20 17.86 1.95
C GLY A 304 -33.48 17.05 2.21
N GLY A 305 -33.76 16.88 3.50
CA GLY A 305 -35.11 16.58 4.00
C GLY A 305 -35.24 15.24 4.73
N ARG A 306 -35.23 15.34 6.07
CA ARG A 306 -35.80 14.39 7.05
C ARG A 306 -35.10 13.04 7.19
N GLY A 307 -34.15 13.06 8.13
CA GLY A 307 -33.90 12.07 9.18
C GLY A 307 -34.05 10.59 8.84
N PHE A 308 -32.94 9.86 8.86
CA PHE A 308 -32.84 8.55 9.49
C PHE A 308 -31.37 8.31 9.88
N GLY A 309 -31.16 7.97 11.16
CA GLY A 309 -29.93 7.31 11.60
C GLY A 309 -29.86 5.89 11.03
N ARG A 310 -28.64 5.35 10.92
CA ARG A 310 -28.21 4.16 10.17
C ARG A 310 -27.88 4.47 8.70
N GLY A 311 -26.64 4.91 8.47
CA GLY A 311 -26.03 4.91 7.13
C GLY A 311 -25.83 3.46 6.69
N GLY A 312 -26.85 2.88 6.07
CA GLY A 312 -26.76 1.61 5.36
C GLY A 312 -26.10 1.81 4.00
N TYR A 313 -25.17 0.91 3.68
CA TYR A 313 -24.59 0.78 2.34
C TYR A 313 -25.67 0.29 1.37
N VAL A 314 -25.90 1.02 0.28
CA VAL A 314 -26.77 0.57 -0.81
C VAL A 314 -25.86 0.18 -1.99
N PRO A 315 -25.61 -1.11 -2.25
CA PRO A 315 -24.98 -1.50 -3.51
C PRO A 315 -26.03 -1.32 -4.60
N TYR A 316 -25.75 -0.63 -5.71
CA TYR A 316 -26.24 -0.95 -7.07
C TYR A 316 -25.90 0.18 -8.07
N GLY A 317 -25.39 -0.23 -9.24
CA GLY A 317 -25.23 0.60 -10.45
C GLY A 317 -24.38 -0.10 -11.52
N VAL A 318 -24.97 -0.41 -12.67
CA VAL A 318 -24.42 -1.27 -13.75
C VAL A 318 -23.84 -0.40 -14.89
N ASN A 319 -22.64 -0.69 -15.43
CA ASN A 319 -22.44 -1.07 -16.87
C ASN A 319 -21.00 -1.03 -17.46
N LYS A 320 -20.76 -2.09 -18.25
CA LYS A 320 -19.85 -2.35 -19.39
C LYS A 320 -18.38 -2.74 -19.18
N PHE A 321 -18.01 -3.69 -20.04
CA PHE A 321 -17.04 -4.79 -19.93
C PHE A 321 -15.69 -4.47 -20.57
N LEU A 322 -14.60 -4.96 -19.99
CA LEU A 322 -13.32 -5.16 -20.66
C LEU A 322 -12.77 -6.55 -20.32
N ASN A 323 -12.34 -7.27 -21.36
CA ASN A 323 -12.05 -8.69 -21.32
C ASN A 323 -10.54 -8.92 -21.06
N LYS A 324 -10.19 -9.44 -19.88
CA LYS A 324 -9.17 -10.48 -19.56
C LYS A 324 -8.57 -10.31 -18.16
N LYS A 325 -8.51 -11.47 -17.47
CA LYS A 325 -7.70 -11.92 -16.32
C LYS A 325 -7.78 -11.11 -15.01
N LEU A 326 -8.11 -11.87 -13.97
CA LEU A 326 -8.69 -11.39 -12.73
C LEU A 326 -7.63 -11.10 -11.69
N ILE A 327 -7.79 -9.94 -11.07
CA ILE A 327 -6.92 -9.34 -10.09
C ILE A 327 -7.57 -9.57 -8.71
N PHE A 328 -6.85 -10.18 -7.77
CA PHE A 328 -7.31 -10.44 -6.40
C PHE A 328 -6.14 -10.44 -5.41
N TYR A 329 -6.47 -10.27 -4.13
CA TYR A 329 -5.54 -10.40 -3.02
C TYR A 329 -5.73 -11.68 -2.25
N VAL A 330 -4.64 -12.16 -1.69
CA VAL A 330 -4.65 -13.14 -0.62
C VAL A 330 -3.89 -12.56 0.56
N TYR A 331 -4.60 -12.46 1.69
CA TYR A 331 -4.08 -12.18 3.03
C TYR A 331 -3.48 -13.45 3.61
#